data_AF-A0A259CZT3-F1
#
_entry.id   AF-A0A259CZT3-F1
#
_cell.length_a   1.000
_cell.length_b   1.000
_cell.length_c   1.000
_cell.angle_alpha   90.00
_cell.angle_beta   90.00
_cell.angle_gamma   90.00
#
_symmetry.space_group_name_H-M   'P 1'
#
loop_
_entity.id
_entity.type
_entity.pdbx_description
1 polymer ?
#
loop_
_entity_poly.entity_id
_entity_poly.type
_entity_poly.pdbx_seq_one_letter_code
_entity_poly.pdbx_strand_id
1 'polypeptide(L)' 'MRYTLDGQAPELGRGAWIAPSAAVIGKVVLEDAASIWFGAVLRGDNEVIWVGQGSNVQDNAVLHTDMGHPLLI' A
#
# COMPACT_ATOMS: atom_id res chain seq x y z
N MET A 1 -0.74 -7.05 7.77
CA MET A 1 -1.27 -6.12 8.79
C MET A 1 -1.52 -4.73 8.20
N ARG A 2 -2.59 -4.06 8.64
CA ARG A 2 -3.00 -2.72 8.19
C ARG A 2 -2.91 -1.76 9.37
N TYR A 3 -2.35 -0.58 9.14
CA TYR A 3 -2.12 0.39 10.22
C TYR A 3 -2.68 1.76 9.83
N THR A 4 -3.47 2.34 10.73
CA THR A 4 -3.87 3.75 10.64
C THR A 4 -2.74 4.61 11.18
N LEU A 5 -2.41 5.70 10.48
CA LEU A 5 -1.41 6.68 10.88
C LEU A 5 -1.99 8.07 10.65
N ASP A 6 -1.92 8.95 11.66
CA ASP A 6 -2.45 10.33 11.61
C ASP A 6 -3.90 10.44 11.10
N GLY A 7 -4.73 9.46 11.48
CA GLY A 7 -6.14 9.38 11.05
C GLY A 7 -6.36 8.79 9.65
N GLN A 8 -5.28 8.47 8.91
CA GLN A 8 -5.35 7.89 7.58
C GLN A 8 -5.12 6.38 7.63
N ALA A 9 -6.05 5.62 7.06
CA ALA A 9 -5.97 4.17 6.92
C ALA A 9 -5.85 3.79 5.44
N PRO A 10 -5.21 2.66 5.11
CA PRO A 10 -5.18 2.18 3.73
C PRO A 10 -6.58 1.98 3.15
N GLU A 11 -6.80 2.48 1.93
CA GLU A 11 -8.03 2.33 1.17
C GLU A 11 -7.91 1.11 0.26
N LEU A 12 -8.94 0.26 0.26
CA LEU A 12 -8.95 -0.98 -0.51
C LEU A 12 -10.16 -1.06 -1.43
N GLY A 13 -9.89 -1.24 -2.70
CA GLY A 13 -10.85 -1.61 -3.72
C GLY A 13 -11.37 -3.04 -3.55
N ARG A 14 -12.36 -3.39 -4.37
CA ARG A 14 -12.99 -4.70 -4.35
C ARG A 14 -11.99 -5.77 -4.76
N GLY A 15 -11.90 -6.81 -3.94
CA GLY A 15 -10.99 -7.94 -4.19
C GLY A 15 -9.51 -7.60 -3.99
N ALA A 16 -9.17 -6.40 -3.52
CA ALA A 16 -7.81 -6.10 -3.11
C ALA A 16 -7.38 -6.99 -1.95
N TRP A 17 -6.17 -7.51 -2.00
CA TRP A 17 -5.68 -8.51 -1.06
C TRP A 17 -4.33 -8.11 -0.46
N ILE A 18 -4.19 -8.33 0.84
CA ILE A 18 -2.97 -8.04 1.59
C ILE A 18 -2.58 -9.30 2.34
N ALA A 19 -1.39 -9.82 2.06
CA ALA A 19 -0.84 -10.97 2.75
C ALA A 19 -0.75 -10.73 4.27
N PRO A 20 -0.93 -11.75 5.12
CA PRO A 20 -0.90 -11.58 6.58
C PRO A 20 0.34 -10.86 7.11
N SER A 21 1.52 -11.16 6.53
CA SER A 21 2.82 -10.61 6.94
C SER A 21 3.20 -9.28 6.28
N ALA A 22 2.46 -8.80 5.28
CA ALA A 22 2.73 -7.50 4.68
C ALA A 22 2.40 -6.35 5.66
N ALA A 23 3.10 -5.22 5.58
CA ALA A 23 2.76 -4.02 6.34
C ALA A 23 2.27 -2.92 5.39
N VAL A 24 1.01 -2.51 5.53
CA VAL A 24 0.43 -1.42 4.73
C VAL A 24 -0.05 -0.32 5.68
N ILE A 25 0.55 0.87 5.57
CA ILE A 25 0.52 1.90 6.62
C ILE A 25 0.15 3.26 6.01
N GLY A 26 -0.85 3.92 6.59
CA GLY A 26 -1.15 5.33 6.29
C GLY A 26 -1.80 5.54 4.91
N LYS A 27 -1.32 6.56 4.19
CA LYS A 27 -1.82 7.04 2.88
C LYS A 27 -1.49 6.04 1.76
N VAL A 28 -2.16 4.90 1.75
CA VAL A 28 -2.02 3.87 0.72
C VAL A 28 -3.38 3.59 0.07
N VAL A 29 -3.43 3.62 -1.26
CA VAL A 29 -4.61 3.25 -2.04
C VAL A 29 -4.29 1.98 -2.82
N LEU A 30 -5.09 0.94 -2.61
CA LEU A 30 -5.08 -0.29 -3.40
C LEU A 30 -6.36 -0.33 -4.24
N GLU A 31 -6.25 -0.25 -5.55
CA GLU A 31 -7.41 -0.37 -6.44
C GLU A 31 -7.94 -1.81 -6.52
N ASP A 32 -9.04 -2.01 -7.26
CA ASP A 32 -9.68 -3.30 -7.45
C ASP A 32 -8.67 -4.39 -7.85
N ALA A 33 -8.78 -5.56 -7.20
CA ALA A 33 -7.92 -6.72 -7.43
C ALA A 33 -6.38 -6.50 -7.27
N ALA A 34 -5.93 -5.37 -6.68
CA ALA A 34 -4.53 -5.19 -6.34
C ALA A 34 -4.08 -6.18 -5.24
N SER A 35 -2.84 -6.67 -5.31
CA SER A 35 -2.34 -7.68 -4.35
C SER A 35 -0.98 -7.31 -3.74
N ILE A 36 -0.87 -7.38 -2.42
CA ILE A 36 0.34 -7.11 -1.65
C ILE A 36 0.82 -8.41 -0.99
N TRP A 37 2.03 -8.84 -1.32
CA TRP A 37 2.55 -10.17 -1.00
C TRP A 37 3.44 -10.17 0.24
N PHE A 38 3.93 -11.35 0.64
CA PHE A 38 4.43 -11.59 1.99
C PHE A 38 5.65 -10.73 2.30
N GLY A 39 5.64 -10.09 3.48
CA GLY A 39 6.74 -9.25 3.93
C GLY A 39 6.89 -7.91 3.19
N ALA A 40 6.05 -7.61 2.19
CA ALA A 40 6.07 -6.31 1.54
C ALA A 40 5.70 -5.19 2.54
N VAL A 41 6.37 -4.03 2.41
CA VAL A 41 6.14 -2.85 3.25
C VAL A 41 5.77 -1.67 2.37
N LEU A 42 4.54 -1.19 2.49
CA LEU A 42 4.05 0.06 1.89
C LEU A 42 3.82 1.04 3.03
N ARG A 43 4.68 2.06 3.15
CA ARG A 43 4.58 3.07 4.21
C ARG A 43 4.33 4.45 3.59
N GLY A 44 3.06 4.83 3.57
CA GLY A 44 2.57 6.13 3.09
C GLY A 44 2.43 7.13 4.23
N ASP A 45 3.52 7.46 4.92
CA ASP A 45 3.55 8.50 5.96
C ASP A 45 3.82 9.90 5.37
N ASN A 46 4.65 10.00 4.34
CA ASN A 46 4.96 11.25 3.64
C ASN A 46 3.91 11.61 2.57
N GLU A 47 3.88 10.89 1.46
CA GLU A 47 2.93 11.06 0.35
C GLU A 47 2.16 9.77 0.06
N VAL A 48 1.12 9.89 -0.76
CA VAL A 48 0.31 8.74 -1.18
C VAL A 48 1.14 7.71 -1.95
N ILE A 49 0.90 6.43 -1.63
CA ILE A 49 1.27 5.29 -2.46
C ILE A 49 -0.01 4.77 -3.12
N TRP A 50 -0.07 4.84 -4.45
CA TRP A 50 -1.21 4.39 -5.24
C TRP A 50 -0.84 3.13 -6.03
N VAL A 51 -1.57 2.04 -5.79
CA VAL A 51 -1.40 0.76 -6.48
C VAL A 51 -2.63 0.52 -7.35
N GLY A 52 -2.42 0.57 -8.67
CA GLY A 52 -3.46 0.47 -9.68
C GLY A 52 -4.14 -0.89 -9.79
N GLN A 53 -5.25 -0.91 -10.52
CA GLN A 53 -6.12 -2.07 -10.65
C GLN A 53 -5.35 -3.31 -11.15
N GLY A 54 -5.43 -4.40 -10.40
CA GLY A 54 -4.78 -5.67 -10.74
C GLY A 54 -3.25 -5.69 -10.61
N SER A 55 -2.62 -4.60 -10.17
CA SER A 55 -1.19 -4.56 -9.90
C SER A 55 -0.82 -5.45 -8.70
N ASN A 56 0.41 -5.95 -8.69
CA ASN A 56 0.93 -6.75 -7.59
C ASN A 56 2.25 -6.20 -7.07
N VAL A 57 2.38 -6.11 -5.75
CA VAL A 57 3.62 -5.78 -5.04
C VAL A 57 4.12 -7.04 -4.36
N GLN A 58 5.17 -7.62 -4.94
CA GLN A 58 5.68 -8.93 -4.56
C GLN A 58 6.46 -8.91 -3.23
N ASP A 59 6.86 -10.10 -2.81
CA ASP A 59 7.42 -10.37 -1.49
C ASP A 59 8.62 -9.47 -1.16
N ASN A 60 8.64 -8.99 0.08
CA ASN A 60 9.70 -8.14 0.65
C ASN A 60 10.00 -6.83 -0.10
N ALA A 61 9.16 -6.42 -1.06
CA ALA A 61 9.28 -5.10 -1.68
C ALA A 61 9.06 -3.99 -0.64
N VAL A 62 9.80 -2.88 -0.79
CA VAL A 62 9.66 -1.70 0.07
C VAL A 62 9.27 -0.50 -0.77
N LEU A 63 8.12 0.06 -0.47
CA LEU A 63 7.55 1.22 -1.13
C LEU A 63 7.41 2.35 -0.11
N HIS A 64 7.97 3.50 -0.47
CA HIS A 64 8.03 4.70 0.35
C HIS A 64 8.03 5.92 -0.56
N THR A 65 7.84 7.10 0.03
CA THR A 65 7.75 8.36 -0.69
C THR A 65 8.52 9.47 0.03
N ASP A 66 8.87 10.51 -0.72
CA ASP A 66 9.36 11.79 -0.18
C ASP A 66 8.28 12.86 -0.36
N MET A 67 8.35 13.92 0.43
CA MET A 67 7.39 15.03 0.37
C MET A 67 7.29 15.62 -1.05
N GLY A 68 6.08 15.75 -1.58
CA GLY A 68 5.83 16.21 -2.96
C GLY A 68 6.06 15.17 -4.06
N HIS A 69 6.47 13.94 -3.72
CA HIS A 69 6.78 12.87 -4.67
C HIS A 69 5.97 11.60 -4.36
N PRO A 70 4.70 11.53 -4.79
CA PRO A 70 3.90 10.32 -4.61
C PRO A 70 4.43 9.15 -5.45
N LEU A 71 4.12 7.93 -5.02
CA LEU A 71 4.44 6.71 -5.77
C LEU A 71 3.18 6.17 -6.45
N LEU A 72 3.22 6.01 -7.76
CA LEU A 72 2.12 5.49 -8.59
C LEU A 72 2.62 4.27 -9.36
N ILE A 73 1.98 3.11 -9.17
CA ILE A 73 2.30 1.84 -9.86
C ILE A 73 1.06 1.09 -10.30
#